data_AF-A0A0P0NZ15-F1
#
_entry.id   AF-A0A0P0NZ15-F1
#
_cell.length_a   1.000
_cell.length_b   1.000
_cell.length_c   1.000
_cell.angle_alpha   90.00
_cell.angle_beta   90.00
_cell.angle_gamma   90.00
#
_symmetry.space_group_name_H-M   'P 1'
#
loop_
_entity.id
_entity.type
_entity.pdbx_description
1 polymer ?
#
loop_
_entity_poly.entity_id
_entity_poly.type
_entity_poly.pdbx_seq_one_letter_code
_entity_poly.pdbx_strand_id
1 'polypeptide(L)'
;MTSWTTRPGDDEASELAAVAVLAAAEAGAPPAAALELGLKLAARNHPATADLQTLWRRMRFSPDPGKVLADPGIGKSGQELVALVADTERNGDDIRERVGIFLKNSFERRDFDLRQRIEVVPVYMIIVLVLFFMPAILVVLVGPSFLALLRVLYDV
;
A
#
# COMPACT_ATOMS: atom_id res chain seq x y z
N MET A 1 -5.16 1.63 18.68
CA MET A 1 -5.28 1.93 17.23
C MET A 1 -3.88 1.86 16.63
N THR A 2 -3.44 0.67 16.24
CA THR A 2 -2.08 0.38 15.77
C THR A 2 -2.17 -0.71 14.71
N SER A 3 -2.11 -0.35 13.42
CA SER A 3 -2.21 -1.33 12.33
C SER A 3 -1.32 -1.03 11.12
N TRP A 4 -0.23 -0.28 11.29
CA TRP A 4 0.72 0.07 10.21
C TRP A 4 2.06 -0.68 10.32
N THR A 5 2.02 -1.99 10.57
CA THR A 5 3.24 -2.82 10.65
C THR A 5 3.30 -3.89 9.57
N THR A 6 2.71 -3.66 8.40
CA THR A 6 3.19 -4.37 7.20
C THR A 6 4.50 -3.71 6.79
N ARG A 7 5.59 -4.49 6.75
CA ARG A 7 6.80 -3.98 6.10
C ARG A 7 6.44 -3.78 4.62
N PRO A 8 6.83 -2.67 3.98
CA PRO A 8 6.45 -2.40 2.58
C PRO A 8 6.84 -3.54 1.61
N GLY A 9 7.89 -4.31 1.93
CA GLY A 9 8.29 -5.48 1.15
C GLY A 9 7.43 -6.75 1.33
N ASP A 10 6.56 -6.82 2.35
CA ASP A 10 5.70 -7.98 2.58
C ASP A 10 4.44 -7.92 1.68
N ASP A 11 3.92 -6.71 1.46
CA ASP A 11 2.76 -6.49 0.59
C ASP A 11 3.12 -6.82 -0.87
N GLU A 12 4.25 -6.31 -1.36
CA GLU A 12 4.76 -6.64 -2.70
C GLU A 12 5.03 -8.14 -2.88
N ALA A 13 5.58 -8.81 -1.86
CA ALA A 13 5.79 -10.25 -1.88
C ALA A 13 4.47 -11.03 -1.97
N SER A 14 3.45 -10.60 -1.22
CA SER A 14 2.13 -11.22 -1.24
C SER A 14 1.40 -10.99 -2.57
N GLU A 15 1.52 -9.81 -3.18
CA GLU A 15 0.95 -9.51 -4.49
C GLU A 15 1.61 -10.34 -5.60
N LEU A 16 2.95 -10.42 -5.61
CA LEU A 16 3.68 -11.24 -6.58
C LEU A 16 3.30 -12.72 -6.46
N ALA A 17 3.20 -13.22 -5.23
CA ALA A 17 2.73 -14.58 -4.98
C ALA A 17 1.29 -14.75 -5.49
N ALA A 18 0.37 -13.86 -5.14
CA ALA A 18 -1.04 -13.92 -5.54
C ALA A 18 -1.23 -13.86 -7.06
N VAL A 19 -0.47 -13.04 -7.79
CA VAL A 19 -0.48 -13.03 -9.27
C VAL A 19 -0.05 -14.39 -9.83
N ALA A 20 1.01 -14.98 -9.28
CA ALA A 20 1.48 -16.30 -9.70
C ALA A 20 0.50 -17.42 -9.33
N VAL A 21 -0.17 -17.32 -8.17
CA VAL A 21 -1.27 -18.24 -7.78
C VAL A 21 -2.42 -18.14 -8.77
N LEU A 22 -2.84 -16.92 -9.11
CA LEU A 22 -3.94 -16.69 -10.05
C LEU A 22 -3.61 -17.29 -11.42
N ALA A 23 -2.40 -17.05 -11.93
CA ALA A 23 -1.96 -17.63 -13.20
C ALA A 23 -1.95 -19.17 -13.17
N ALA A 24 -1.52 -19.77 -12.06
CA ALA A 24 -1.56 -21.22 -11.89
C ALA A 24 -2.99 -21.76 -11.78
N ALA A 25 -3.89 -21.02 -11.13
CA ALA A 25 -5.30 -21.36 -11.02
C ALA A 25 -6.04 -21.28 -12.37
N GLU A 26 -5.74 -20.27 -13.19
CA GLU A 26 -6.25 -20.18 -14.57
C GLU A 26 -5.77 -21.34 -15.45
N ALA A 27 -4.58 -21.87 -15.16
CA ALA A 27 -4.07 -23.10 -15.78
C ALA A 27 -4.72 -24.40 -15.24
N GLY A 28 -5.68 -24.29 -14.31
CA GLY A 28 -6.41 -25.43 -13.73
C GLY A 28 -5.68 -26.14 -12.58
N ALA A 29 -4.68 -25.51 -11.97
CA ALA A 29 -3.99 -26.09 -10.82
C ALA A 29 -4.90 -26.08 -9.57
N PRO A 30 -4.87 -27.15 -8.74
CA PRO A 30 -5.61 -27.16 -7.48
C PRO A 30 -5.06 -26.08 -6.52
N PRO A 31 -5.89 -25.54 -5.61
CA PRO A 31 -5.59 -24.32 -4.83
C PRO A 31 -4.28 -24.42 -4.04
N ALA A 32 -4.05 -25.55 -3.37
CA ALA A 32 -2.81 -25.81 -2.64
C ALA A 32 -1.57 -25.85 -3.54
N ALA A 33 -1.67 -26.44 -4.73
CA ALA A 33 -0.56 -26.52 -5.68
C ALA A 33 -0.31 -25.16 -6.36
N ALA A 34 -1.37 -24.42 -6.66
CA ALA A 34 -1.30 -23.08 -7.21
C ALA A 34 -0.55 -22.13 -6.26
N LEU A 35 -0.86 -22.20 -4.95
CA LEU A 35 -0.14 -21.42 -3.94
C LEU A 35 1.31 -21.85 -3.78
N GLU A 36 1.59 -23.15 -3.71
CA GLU A 36 2.97 -23.62 -3.59
C GLU A 36 3.83 -23.23 -4.81
N LEU A 37 3.28 -23.36 -6.01
CA LEU A 37 3.94 -22.95 -7.24
C LEU A 37 4.11 -21.43 -7.28
N GLY A 38 3.07 -20.68 -6.94
CA GLY A 38 3.09 -19.22 -6.91
C GLY A 38 4.13 -18.66 -5.94
N LEU A 39 4.22 -19.24 -4.74
CA LEU A 39 5.24 -18.89 -3.76
C LEU A 39 6.65 -19.27 -4.21
N LYS A 40 6.82 -20.42 -4.88
CA LYS A 40 8.12 -20.83 -5.46
C LYS A 40 8.58 -19.89 -6.57
N LEU A 41 7.66 -19.43 -7.41
CA LEU A 41 7.96 -18.46 -8.48
C LEU A 41 8.26 -17.08 -7.90
N ALA A 42 7.46 -16.62 -6.93
CA ALA A 42 7.65 -15.32 -6.27
C ALA A 42 8.96 -15.26 -5.46
N ALA A 43 9.43 -16.40 -4.92
CA ALA A 43 10.72 -16.50 -4.24
C ALA A 43 11.95 -16.25 -5.10
N ARG A 44 11.83 -16.31 -6.42
CA ARG A 44 12.91 -15.86 -7.29
C ARG A 44 13.07 -14.34 -7.30
N ASN A 45 11.98 -13.62 -7.08
CA ASN A 45 11.93 -12.17 -7.26
C ASN A 45 11.93 -11.41 -5.93
N HIS A 46 11.44 -12.01 -4.85
CA HIS A 46 11.30 -11.32 -3.56
C HIS A 46 11.66 -12.22 -2.37
N PRO A 47 12.66 -11.86 -1.53
CA PRO A 47 13.11 -12.71 -0.42
C PRO A 47 12.06 -12.91 0.67
N ALA A 48 11.16 -11.94 0.87
CA ALA A 48 10.08 -12.02 1.87
C ALA A 48 9.03 -13.13 1.59
N THR A 49 9.03 -13.70 0.38
CA THR A 49 8.16 -14.86 0.07
C THR A 49 8.64 -16.16 0.72
N ALA A 50 9.91 -16.23 1.17
CA ALA A 50 10.41 -17.37 1.93
C ALA A 50 9.69 -17.52 3.28
N ASP A 51 9.32 -16.40 3.90
CA ASP A 51 8.53 -16.38 5.13
C ASP A 51 7.12 -16.89 4.87
N LEU A 52 6.52 -16.53 3.73
CA LEU A 52 5.22 -17.05 3.30
C LEU A 52 5.24 -18.55 2.99
N GLN A 53 6.30 -19.06 2.35
CA GLN A 53 6.46 -20.51 2.16
C GLN A 53 6.58 -21.26 3.49
N THR A 54 7.24 -20.63 4.46
CA THR A 54 7.38 -21.20 5.80
C THR A 54 6.06 -21.18 6.53
N LEU A 55 5.29 -20.11 6.40
CA LEU A 55 3.92 -20.00 6.91
C LEU A 55 3.02 -21.08 6.32
N TRP A 56 2.97 -21.21 4.99
CA TRP A 56 2.15 -22.20 4.30
C TRP A 56 2.50 -23.62 4.76
N ARG A 57 3.79 -23.96 4.83
CA ARG A 57 4.24 -25.26 5.35
C ARG A 57 3.80 -25.46 6.79
N ARG A 58 3.99 -24.49 7.67
CA ARG A 58 3.57 -24.58 9.08
C ARG A 58 2.07 -24.77 9.21
N MET A 59 1.27 -24.01 8.48
CA MET A 59 -0.19 -24.10 8.51
C MET A 59 -0.67 -25.51 8.15
N ARG A 60 -0.07 -26.11 7.11
CA ARG A 60 -0.50 -27.41 6.58
C ARG A 60 -0.21 -28.59 7.51
N PHE A 61 0.80 -28.46 8.37
CA PHE A 61 1.18 -29.49 9.35
C PHE A 61 0.82 -29.13 10.80
N SER A 62 0.27 -27.93 11.04
CA SER A 62 -0.05 -27.47 12.39
C SER A 62 -1.39 -28.04 12.87
N PRO A 63 -1.46 -28.55 14.11
CA PRO A 63 -2.73 -28.91 14.75
C PRO A 63 -3.68 -27.71 14.93
N ASP A 64 -3.14 -26.48 14.98
CA ASP A 64 -3.90 -25.25 15.19
C ASP A 64 -3.50 -24.19 14.15
N PRO A 65 -4.16 -24.13 12.98
CA PRO A 65 -3.82 -23.19 11.91
C PRO A 65 -4.12 -21.73 12.27
N GLY A 66 -5.07 -21.49 13.17
CA GLY A 66 -5.44 -20.13 13.59
C GLY A 66 -4.30 -19.43 14.37
N LYS A 67 -3.59 -20.17 15.23
CA LYS A 67 -2.44 -19.63 15.96
C LYS A 67 -1.22 -19.36 15.07
N VAL A 68 -1.07 -20.13 13.99
CA VAL A 68 0.03 -19.97 13.02
C VAL A 68 -0.19 -18.73 12.15
N LEU A 69 -1.43 -18.48 11.74
CA LEU A 69 -1.80 -17.25 11.04
C LEU A 69 -1.65 -16.00 11.91
N ALA A 70 -1.79 -16.11 13.23
CA ALA A 70 -1.65 -14.98 14.15
C ALA A 70 -0.19 -14.58 14.47
N ASP A 71 0.80 -15.20 13.83
CA ASP A 71 2.22 -14.93 14.06
C ASP A 71 2.58 -13.50 13.60
N PRO A 72 2.97 -12.58 14.52
CA PRO A 72 3.28 -11.19 14.18
C PRO A 72 4.54 -11.02 13.32
N GLY A 73 5.33 -12.08 13.13
CA GLY A 73 6.52 -12.05 12.28
C GLY A 73 6.23 -12.00 10.77
N ILE A 74 4.97 -12.18 10.36
CA ILE A 74 4.58 -12.26 8.95
C ILE A 74 3.63 -11.11 8.61
N GLY A 75 3.83 -10.49 7.44
CA GLY A 75 2.94 -9.43 6.95
C GLY A 75 1.48 -9.88 6.83
N LYS A 76 0.56 -9.00 7.24
CA LYS A 76 -0.89 -9.27 7.25
C LYS A 76 -1.43 -9.71 5.88
N SER A 77 -1.00 -9.06 4.81
CA SER A 77 -1.42 -9.37 3.44
C SER A 77 -1.02 -10.80 3.03
N GLY A 78 0.15 -11.25 3.51
CA GLY A 78 0.60 -12.62 3.31
C GLY A 78 -0.19 -13.66 4.11
N GLN A 79 -0.59 -13.34 5.35
CA GLN A 79 -1.49 -14.17 6.15
C GLN A 79 -2.88 -14.28 5.51
N GLU A 80 -3.42 -13.15 5.04
CA GLU A 80 -4.70 -13.09 4.33
C GLU A 80 -4.68 -13.97 3.07
N LEU A 81 -3.63 -13.89 2.25
CA LEU A 81 -3.48 -14.74 1.06
C LEU A 81 -3.47 -16.24 1.41
N VAL A 82 -2.68 -16.64 2.42
CA VAL A 82 -2.58 -18.04 2.84
C VAL A 82 -3.90 -18.54 3.42
N ALA A 83 -4.55 -17.73 4.26
CA ALA A 83 -5.87 -18.04 4.83
C ALA A 83 -6.93 -18.18 3.72
N LEU A 84 -6.92 -17.29 2.75
CA LEU A 84 -7.84 -17.30 1.62
C LEU A 84 -7.74 -18.61 0.84
N VAL A 85 -6.52 -19.02 0.47
CA VAL A 85 -6.30 -20.28 -0.27
C VAL A 85 -6.72 -21.48 0.56
N ALA A 86 -6.40 -21.50 1.85
CA ALA A 86 -6.79 -22.60 2.74
C ALA A 86 -8.33 -22.70 2.88
N ASP A 87 -9.01 -21.55 2.99
CA ASP A 87 -10.46 -21.48 3.01
C ASP A 87 -11.07 -21.94 1.68
N THR A 88 -10.43 -21.59 0.55
CA THR A 88 -10.86 -22.07 -0.76
C THR A 88 -10.73 -23.58 -0.90
N GLU A 89 -9.61 -24.16 -0.44
CA GLU A 89 -9.40 -25.61 -0.43
C GLU A 89 -10.44 -26.34 0.44
N ARG A 90 -10.81 -25.75 1.58
CA ARG A 90 -11.78 -26.33 2.51
C ARG A 90 -13.23 -26.20 2.06
N ASN A 91 -13.59 -25.07 1.46
CA ASN A 91 -14.96 -24.75 1.07
C ASN A 91 -15.28 -25.11 -0.39
N GLY A 92 -14.26 -25.43 -1.20
CA GLY A 92 -14.43 -25.77 -2.61
C GLY A 92 -14.81 -24.60 -3.51
N ASP A 93 -14.45 -23.38 -3.10
CA ASP A 93 -14.79 -22.16 -3.82
C ASP A 93 -13.87 -21.91 -5.03
N ASP A 94 -14.21 -20.99 -5.93
CA ASP A 94 -13.31 -20.65 -7.05
C ASP A 94 -12.14 -19.78 -6.54
N ILE A 95 -10.94 -20.38 -6.51
CA ILE A 95 -9.71 -19.68 -6.11
C ILE A 95 -9.42 -18.48 -7.02
N ARG A 96 -9.82 -18.51 -8.29
CA ARG A 96 -9.57 -17.41 -9.24
C ARG A 96 -10.32 -16.16 -8.83
N GLU A 97 -11.58 -16.31 -8.46
CA GLU A 97 -12.41 -15.20 -7.99
C GLU A 97 -11.85 -14.63 -6.69
N ARG A 98 -11.55 -15.50 -5.71
CA ARG A 98 -11.06 -15.06 -4.40
C ARG A 98 -9.71 -14.35 -4.49
N VAL A 99 -8.75 -14.95 -5.19
CA VAL A 99 -7.42 -14.34 -5.37
C VAL A 99 -7.50 -13.08 -6.22
N GLY A 100 -8.40 -13.03 -7.21
CA GLY A 100 -8.69 -11.82 -7.98
C GLY A 100 -9.20 -10.67 -7.11
N ILE A 101 -10.14 -10.94 -6.21
CA ILE A 101 -10.64 -9.95 -5.23
C ILE A 101 -9.52 -9.48 -4.31
N PHE A 102 -8.70 -10.42 -3.80
CA PHE A 102 -7.55 -10.09 -2.96
C PHE A 102 -6.59 -9.12 -3.68
N LEU A 103 -6.19 -9.45 -4.92
CA LEU A 103 -5.31 -8.61 -5.72
C LEU A 103 -5.90 -7.22 -5.98
N LYS A 104 -7.18 -7.15 -6.34
CA LYS A 104 -7.88 -5.89 -6.55
C LYS A 104 -7.84 -5.02 -5.29
N ASN A 105 -8.17 -5.61 -4.14
CA ASN A 105 -8.14 -4.90 -2.85
C ASN A 105 -6.73 -4.44 -2.50
N SER A 106 -5.70 -5.24 -2.80
CA SER A 106 -4.30 -4.88 -2.55
C SER A 106 -3.87 -3.69 -3.42
N PHE A 107 -4.18 -3.72 -4.72
CA PHE A 107 -3.89 -2.61 -5.62
C PHE A 107 -4.68 -1.33 -5.28
N GLU A 108 -5.94 -1.44 -4.86
CA GLU A 108 -6.72 -0.30 -4.40
C GLU A 108 -6.11 0.35 -3.15
N ARG A 109 -5.61 -0.45 -2.19
CA ARG A 109 -4.88 0.07 -1.02
C ARG A 109 -3.60 0.79 -1.44
N ARG A 110 -2.83 0.23 -2.39
CA ARG A 110 -1.62 0.88 -2.92
C ARG A 110 -1.93 2.20 -3.63
N ASP A 111 -2.96 2.23 -4.47
CA ASP A 111 -3.37 3.46 -5.15
C ASP A 111 -3.86 4.52 -4.15
N PHE A 112 -4.58 4.11 -3.11
CA PHE A 112 -4.99 4.99 -2.02
C PHE A 112 -3.78 5.59 -1.29
N ASP A 113 -2.79 4.77 -0.92
CA ASP A 113 -1.56 5.24 -0.27
C ASP A 113 -0.77 6.22 -1.15
N LEU A 114 -0.74 5.98 -2.48
CA LEU A 114 -0.12 6.89 -3.44
C LEU A 114 -0.88 8.21 -3.53
N ARG A 115 -2.21 8.18 -3.60
CA ARG A 115 -3.06 9.38 -3.61
C ARG A 115 -2.88 10.20 -2.33
N GLN A 116 -2.83 9.55 -1.18
CA GLN A 116 -2.62 10.22 0.11
C GLN A 116 -1.27 10.93 0.16
N ARG A 117 -0.22 10.37 -0.45
CA ARG A 117 1.09 11.04 -0.58
C ARG A 117 1.06 12.26 -1.48
N ILE A 118 0.19 12.27 -2.48
CA ILE A 118 0.04 13.41 -3.41
C ILE A 118 -0.83 14.52 -2.78
N GLU A 119 -1.79 14.14 -1.92
CA GLU A 119 -2.73 15.07 -1.27
C GLU A 119 -2.06 16.13 -0.39
N VAL A 120 -0.85 15.87 0.13
CA VAL A 120 -0.10 16.84 0.94
C VAL A 120 0.64 17.90 0.12
N VAL A 121 0.82 17.70 -1.19
CA VAL A 121 1.58 18.62 -2.06
C VAL A 121 0.87 19.98 -2.26
N PRO A 122 -0.45 20.05 -2.50
CA PRO A 122 -1.15 21.32 -2.72
C PRO A 122 -1.08 22.29 -1.54
N VAL A 123 -0.97 21.80 -0.29
CA VAL A 123 -0.90 22.64 0.91
C VAL A 123 0.37 23.50 0.89
N TYR A 124 1.50 22.93 0.49
CA TYR A 124 2.76 23.67 0.38
C TYR A 124 2.69 24.78 -0.68
N MET A 125 1.93 24.56 -1.76
CA MET A 125 1.72 25.56 -2.82
C MET A 125 0.99 26.80 -2.28
N ILE A 126 -0.02 26.61 -1.42
CA ILE A 126 -0.75 27.72 -0.80
C ILE A 126 0.18 28.53 0.11
N ILE A 127 1.02 27.86 0.91
CA ILE A 127 1.96 28.52 1.81
C ILE A 127 2.93 29.42 1.03
N VAL A 128 3.52 28.89 -0.07
CA VAL A 128 4.40 29.67 -0.94
C VAL A 128 3.65 30.86 -1.54
N LEU A 129 2.41 30.66 -2.02
CA LEU A 129 1.62 31.75 -2.57
C LEU A 129 1.34 32.84 -1.53
N VAL A 130 0.89 32.50 -0.32
CA VAL A 130 0.60 33.50 0.71
C VAL A 130 1.87 34.23 1.14
N LEU A 131 2.99 33.53 1.32
CA LEU A 131 4.23 34.12 1.81
C LEU A 131 4.84 35.13 0.82
N PHE A 132 4.73 34.89 -0.49
CA PHE A 132 5.32 35.76 -1.51
C PHE A 132 4.32 36.76 -2.09
N PHE A 133 3.09 36.35 -2.31
CA PHE A 133 2.10 37.15 -3.04
C PHE A 133 1.46 38.22 -2.15
N MET A 134 1.19 37.91 -0.88
CA MET A 134 0.60 38.85 0.07
C MET A 134 1.48 40.09 0.32
N PRO A 135 2.79 39.96 0.65
CA PRO A 135 3.65 41.13 0.82
C PRO A 135 3.88 41.88 -0.50
N ALA A 136 3.95 41.17 -1.64
CA ALA A 136 4.09 41.81 -2.94
C ALA A 136 2.88 42.73 -3.25
N ILE A 137 1.67 42.24 -3.01
CA ILE A 137 0.44 43.06 -3.17
C ILE A 137 0.46 44.25 -2.21
N LEU A 138 0.87 44.05 -0.95
CA LEU A 138 0.91 45.13 0.05
C LEU A 138 1.87 46.24 -0.39
N VAL A 139 3.07 45.90 -0.86
CA VAL A 139 4.06 46.87 -1.35
C VAL A 139 3.54 47.62 -2.57
N VAL A 140 2.91 46.93 -3.51
CA VAL A 140 2.36 47.56 -4.72
C VAL A 140 1.19 48.49 -4.40
N LEU A 141 0.32 48.10 -3.48
CA LEU A 141 -0.86 48.89 -3.12
C LEU A 141 -0.52 50.10 -2.23
N VAL A 142 0.31 49.90 -1.20
CA VAL A 142 0.64 50.92 -0.19
C VAL A 142 1.82 51.78 -0.63
N GLY A 143 2.73 51.26 -1.45
CA GLY A 143 3.92 51.94 -1.94
C GLY A 143 3.69 53.37 -2.46
N PRO A 144 2.77 53.60 -3.42
CA PRO A 144 2.51 54.94 -3.94
C PRO A 144 1.94 55.89 -2.89
N SER A 145 1.05 55.40 -2.01
CA SER A 145 0.48 56.20 -0.92
C SER A 145 1.55 56.60 0.11
N PHE A 146 2.47 55.70 0.43
CA PHE A 146 3.57 55.96 1.36
C PHE A 146 4.58 56.96 0.78
N LEU A 147 4.92 56.84 -0.51
CA LEU A 147 5.78 57.79 -1.21
C LEU A 147 5.16 59.19 -1.28
N ALA A 148 3.84 59.29 -1.49
CA ALA A 148 3.13 60.57 -1.49
C ALA A 148 3.19 61.26 -0.12
N LEU A 149 2.98 60.52 0.97
CA LEU A 149 3.12 61.01 2.35
C LEU A 149 4.54 61.50 2.65
N LEU A 150 5.56 60.74 2.26
CA LEU A 150 6.96 61.12 2.47
C LEU A 150 7.34 62.39 1.72
N ARG A 151 6.87 62.57 0.47
CA ARG A 151 7.09 63.82 -0.26
C ARG A 151 6.52 65.02 0.48
N VAL A 152 5.26 64.95 0.93
CA VAL A 152 4.62 66.05 1.66
C VAL A 152 5.34 66.37 2.96
N LEU A 153 5.87 65.36 3.67
CA LEU A 153 6.60 65.57 4.92
C LEU A 153 8.00 66.16 4.72
N TYR A 154 8.67 65.85 3.61
CA TYR A 154 10.04 66.32 3.33
C TYR A 154 10.07 67.66 2.57
N ASP A 155 8.99 68.04 1.89
CA ASP A 155 8.81 69.35 1.23
C ASP A 155 8.31 70.45 2.20
N VAL A 156 8.15 70.13 3.49
CA VAL A 156 7.82 71.05 4.59
C VAL A 156 9.02 71.20 5.50
#